data_AF-A0A660VK15-F1
#
_entry.id   AF-A0A660VK15-F1
#
_cell.length_a   1.000
_cell.length_b   1.000
_cell.length_c   1.000
_cell.angle_alpha   90.00
_cell.angle_beta   90.00
_cell.angle_gamma   90.00
#
_symmetry.space_group_name_H-M   'P 1'
#
loop_
_entity.id
_entity.type
_entity.pdbx_description
1 polymer ?
#
loop_
_entity_poly.entity_id
_entity_poly.type
_entity_poly.pdbx_seq_one_letter_code
_entity_poly.pdbx_strand_id
1 'polypeptide(L)'
;YALFGSQNSPSPVTLIVDAHRLNATPSGRFPPEISYLAYGLTRRKHIPCGTEISVNVSFDRGTDKRVKRLFFLSVCGLVIFGGVGARTRRGFGTLSLTAFDPQDESSEVLSRICVKTEEMVNAAEKVICEAAKLAEGLGEPEDVLPPVSFASNGAEVYISRQNYESAETAHRRLGTLMRAFRDYRTSRVARRDHDLIYRFATCGKIDNVPLRTVFGMPHHYFLRNLHNGVAMSVTLTPGATARGITRRASPVLLSVVPADNGATIAVILMRGTFLPRGVPILVERQKRKQKKAESLPTRSVSRHPSWQAAISFVDNLFRSGEFASLKLVRKERA
;
A
#
# COMPACT_ATOMS: atom_id res chain seq x y z
N TYR A 1 19.96 17.97 -3.44
CA TYR A 1 19.30 18.37 -2.18
C TYR A 1 18.80 17.13 -1.46
N ALA A 2 19.23 16.88 -0.23
CA ALA A 2 18.82 15.69 0.55
C ALA A 2 18.01 16.13 1.78
N LEU A 3 16.67 16.06 1.67
CA LEU A 3 15.74 16.46 2.75
C LEU A 3 16.00 15.70 4.06
N PHE A 4 16.38 14.42 3.97
CA PHE A 4 16.59 13.53 5.12
C PHE A 4 18.05 13.08 5.27
N GLY A 5 18.98 13.77 4.60
CA GLY A 5 20.37 13.34 4.52
C GLY A 5 20.59 12.09 3.67
N SER A 6 21.83 11.61 3.66
CA SER A 6 22.30 10.42 2.95
C SER A 6 23.55 9.88 3.67
N GLN A 7 24.16 8.80 3.16
CA GLN A 7 25.45 8.34 3.69
C GLN A 7 26.57 9.39 3.56
N ASN A 8 26.45 10.32 2.61
CA ASN A 8 27.47 11.31 2.30
C ASN A 8 27.07 12.74 2.72
N SER A 9 25.90 12.92 3.35
CA SER A 9 25.40 14.25 3.71
C SER A 9 24.52 14.16 4.96
N PRO A 10 24.75 14.98 6.00
CA PRO A 10 23.89 15.00 7.17
C PRO A 10 22.46 15.41 6.83
N SER A 11 21.50 14.98 7.64
CA SER A 11 20.12 15.45 7.55
C SER A 11 20.01 16.83 8.18
N PRO A 12 19.40 17.83 7.51
CA PRO A 12 19.11 19.13 8.12
C PRO A 12 17.93 19.08 9.11
N VAL A 13 17.30 17.91 9.25
CA VAL A 13 16.15 17.66 10.12
C VAL A 13 16.49 16.56 11.13
N THR A 14 16.22 16.82 12.40
CA THR A 14 16.28 15.83 13.48
C THR A 14 14.87 15.51 13.96
N LEU A 15 14.57 14.21 14.10
CA LEU A 15 13.30 13.69 14.62
C LEU A 15 13.55 12.90 15.89
N ILE A 16 12.93 13.30 16.98
CA ILE A 16 12.99 12.59 18.27
C ILE A 16 11.59 12.09 18.59
N VAL A 17 11.42 10.77 18.66
CA VAL A 17 10.14 10.13 18.96
C VAL A 17 10.13 9.72 20.44
N ASP A 18 9.22 10.30 21.22
CA ASP A 18 9.00 9.87 22.60
C ASP A 18 8.16 8.59 22.63
N ALA A 19 8.86 7.47 22.83
CA ALA A 19 8.26 6.15 22.89
C ALA A 19 7.96 5.67 24.32
N HIS A 20 8.16 6.50 25.35
CA HIS A 20 8.11 6.06 26.76
C HIS A 20 6.73 5.54 27.18
N ARG A 21 5.67 5.84 26.43
CA ARG A 21 4.28 5.43 26.70
C ARG A 21 3.76 4.28 25.82
N LEU A 22 4.61 3.67 25.01
CA LEU A 22 4.19 2.60 24.07
C LEU A 22 4.02 1.24 24.75
N ASN A 23 2.82 0.99 25.27
CA ASN A 23 2.44 -0.31 25.81
C ASN A 23 1.88 -1.22 24.72
N ALA A 24 2.67 -2.20 24.28
CA ALA A 24 2.24 -3.14 23.25
C ALA A 24 1.44 -4.30 23.84
N THR A 25 0.24 -4.54 23.30
CA THR A 25 -0.65 -5.64 23.71
C THR A 25 -0.79 -6.69 22.60
N PRO A 26 -1.03 -7.97 22.91
CA PRO A 26 -1.28 -8.99 21.91
C PRO A 26 -2.60 -8.73 21.17
N SER A 27 -2.58 -8.79 19.84
CA SER A 27 -3.80 -8.67 19.05
C SER A 27 -4.72 -9.88 19.23
N GLY A 28 -6.02 -9.62 19.32
CA GLY A 28 -7.06 -10.64 19.30
C GLY A 28 -7.28 -11.26 17.91
N ARG A 29 -8.42 -11.94 17.76
CA ARG A 29 -8.92 -12.30 16.42
C ARG A 29 -9.52 -11.05 15.78
N PHE A 30 -9.14 -10.78 14.55
CA PHE A 30 -9.75 -9.70 13.77
C PHE A 30 -11.14 -10.11 13.26
N PRO A 31 -12.08 -9.17 13.08
CA PRO A 31 -13.33 -9.43 12.37
C PRO A 31 -13.07 -10.06 10.99
N PRO A 32 -14.02 -10.81 10.42
CA PRO A 32 -13.86 -11.43 9.11
C PRO A 32 -13.45 -10.45 8.00
N GLU A 33 -13.92 -9.21 8.08
CA GLU A 33 -13.66 -8.09 7.16
C GLU A 33 -12.18 -7.75 7.15
N ILE A 34 -11.59 -7.63 8.33
CA ILE A 34 -10.22 -7.16 8.54
C ILE A 34 -9.22 -8.32 8.47
N SER A 35 -9.64 -9.55 8.80
CA SER A 35 -8.78 -10.74 8.87
C SER A 35 -7.90 -10.97 7.63
N TYR A 36 -8.42 -10.68 6.43
CA TYR A 36 -7.64 -10.79 5.20
C TYR A 36 -6.52 -9.74 5.12
N LEU A 37 -6.82 -8.50 5.50
CA LEU A 37 -5.85 -7.41 5.52
C LEU A 37 -4.80 -7.64 6.62
N ALA A 38 -5.25 -8.18 7.76
CA ALA A 38 -4.46 -8.53 8.93
C ALA A 38 -3.65 -9.83 8.81
N TYR A 39 -3.52 -10.43 7.62
CA TYR A 39 -2.83 -11.72 7.47
C TYR A 39 -1.43 -11.69 8.13
N GLY A 40 -1.19 -12.60 9.07
CA GLY A 40 0.06 -12.70 9.83
C GLY A 40 0.19 -11.71 11.01
N LEU A 41 -0.88 -10.98 11.37
CA LEU A 41 -0.90 -10.07 12.52
C LEU A 41 -1.59 -10.68 13.75
N THR A 42 -2.40 -11.73 13.61
CA THR A 42 -3.12 -12.36 14.73
C THR A 42 -2.16 -12.82 15.83
N ARG A 43 -2.45 -12.48 17.09
CA ARG A 43 -1.62 -12.74 18.28
C ARG A 43 -0.24 -12.05 18.28
N ARG A 44 0.04 -11.14 17.34
CA ARG A 44 1.25 -10.30 17.42
C ARG A 44 1.01 -9.14 18.39
N LYS A 45 2.06 -8.75 19.10
CA LYS A 45 2.05 -7.51 19.88
C LYS A 45 1.84 -6.32 18.94
N HIS A 46 0.99 -5.38 19.33
CA HIS A 46 0.73 -4.15 18.59
C HIS A 46 0.49 -3.00 19.57
N ILE A 47 0.63 -1.79 19.05
CA ILE A 47 0.21 -0.56 19.74
C ILE A 47 -1.30 -0.40 19.51
N PRO A 48 -2.12 -0.28 20.57
CA PRO A 48 -3.56 -0.06 20.45
C PRO A 48 -3.89 1.25 19.73
N CYS A 49 -5.03 1.28 19.03
CA CYS A 49 -5.58 2.52 18.46
C CYS A 49 -5.87 3.53 19.59
N GLY A 50 -5.63 4.81 19.32
CA GLY A 50 -5.74 5.88 20.33
C GLY A 50 -4.51 6.05 21.22
N THR A 51 -3.45 5.25 21.01
CA THR A 51 -2.16 5.53 21.66
C THR A 51 -1.52 6.74 21.01
N GLU A 52 -1.19 7.75 21.81
CA GLU A 52 -0.52 8.97 21.36
C GLU A 52 1.00 8.85 21.49
N ILE A 53 1.70 9.51 20.55
CA ILE A 53 3.16 9.57 20.50
C ILE A 53 3.53 11.02 20.20
N SER A 54 4.49 11.56 20.96
CA SER A 54 5.04 12.88 20.69
C SER A 54 6.28 12.77 19.81
N VAL A 55 6.36 13.62 18.78
CA VAL A 55 7.51 13.69 17.87
C VAL A 55 8.03 15.11 17.90
N ASN A 56 9.25 15.30 18.42
CA ASN A 56 9.94 16.58 18.38
C ASN A 56 10.72 16.68 17.08
N VAL A 57 10.49 17.77 16.35
CA VAL A 57 11.16 18.06 15.08
C VAL A 57 12.01 19.30 15.26
N SER A 58 13.30 19.20 14.95
CA SER A 58 14.20 20.34 14.90
C SER A 58 14.91 20.42 13.55
N PHE A 59 15.22 21.65 13.14
CA PHE A 59 15.92 21.94 11.90
C PHE A 59 17.22 22.66 12.19
N ASP A 60 18.26 22.35 11.43
CA ASP A 60 19.53 23.06 11.53
C ASP A 60 19.35 24.55 11.24
N ARG A 61 20.20 25.37 11.87
CA ARG A 61 20.17 26.83 11.68
C ARG A 61 20.39 27.17 10.22
N GLY A 62 19.52 28.01 9.66
CA GLY A 62 19.60 28.42 8.25
C GLY A 62 18.98 27.44 7.26
N THR A 63 18.34 26.36 7.72
CA THR A 63 17.60 25.45 6.83
C THR A 63 16.57 26.21 6.00
N ASP A 64 16.61 26.01 4.69
CA ASP A 64 15.72 26.63 3.69
C ASP A 64 14.24 26.39 4.05
N LYS A 65 13.44 27.47 3.98
CA LYS A 65 11.97 27.42 4.18
C LYS A 65 11.31 26.38 3.27
N ARG A 66 11.78 26.24 2.03
CA ARG A 66 11.31 25.24 1.06
C ARG A 66 11.49 23.81 1.60
N VAL A 67 12.63 23.52 2.22
CA VAL A 67 12.95 22.21 2.80
C VAL A 67 12.05 21.93 4.02
N LYS A 68 11.89 22.91 4.91
CA LYS A 68 10.96 22.79 6.05
C LYS A 68 9.53 22.51 5.59
N ARG A 69 9.08 23.23 4.57
CA ARG A 69 7.72 23.07 4.03
C ARG A 69 7.51 21.71 3.36
N LEU A 70 8.50 21.22 2.60
CA LEU A 70 8.50 19.86 2.05
C LEU A 70 8.46 18.77 3.15
N PHE A 71 9.17 18.99 4.27
CA PHE A 71 9.10 18.09 5.41
C PHE A 71 7.66 17.97 5.96
N PHE A 72 7.00 19.09 6.26
CA PHE A 72 5.63 19.05 6.80
C PHE A 72 4.62 18.52 5.79
N LEU A 73 4.77 18.80 4.49
CA LEU A 73 3.97 18.17 3.44
C LEU A 73 4.18 16.66 3.39
N SER A 74 5.40 16.17 3.67
CA SER A 74 5.69 14.74 3.78
C SER A 74 5.01 14.10 5.00
N VAL A 75 4.89 14.83 6.11
CA VAL A 75 4.11 14.41 7.28
C VAL A 75 2.62 14.31 6.92
N CYS A 76 2.07 15.31 6.23
CA CYS A 76 0.69 15.24 5.73
C CYS A 76 0.50 14.03 4.79
N GLY A 77 1.45 13.79 3.89
CA GLY A 77 1.45 12.61 3.03
C GLY A 77 1.49 11.29 3.81
N LEU A 78 2.29 11.21 4.88
CA LEU A 78 2.34 10.02 5.75
C LEU A 78 0.98 9.75 6.40
N VAL A 79 0.28 10.78 6.86
CA VAL A 79 -1.05 10.67 7.50
C VAL A 79 -2.13 10.28 6.50
N ILE A 80 -2.19 10.93 5.34
CA ILE A 80 -3.25 10.67 4.35
C ILE A 80 -3.01 9.33 3.63
N PHE A 81 -1.77 9.06 3.23
CA PHE A 81 -1.47 7.99 2.26
C PHE A 81 -0.75 6.78 2.84
N GLY A 82 -0.35 6.86 4.11
CA GLY A 82 0.57 5.89 4.70
C GLY A 82 0.23 5.52 6.14
N GLY A 83 1.27 5.57 6.97
CA GLY A 83 1.27 5.07 8.34
C GLY A 83 2.59 4.38 8.66
N VAL A 84 2.65 3.77 9.83
CA VAL A 84 3.87 3.16 10.38
C VAL A 84 3.68 1.70 10.75
N GLY A 85 4.74 0.91 10.60
CA GLY A 85 4.76 -0.49 11.04
C GLY A 85 4.28 -1.50 9.99
N ALA A 86 3.83 -2.65 10.48
CA ALA A 86 3.48 -3.78 9.62
C ALA A 86 2.12 -3.58 8.95
N ARG A 87 2.03 -3.97 7.67
CA ARG A 87 0.79 -3.93 6.87
C ARG A 87 0.21 -2.52 6.62
N THR A 88 1.01 -1.46 6.71
CA THR A 88 0.58 -0.09 6.33
C THR A 88 -0.05 0.00 4.96
N ARG A 89 0.48 -0.77 3.99
CA ARG A 89 -0.07 -0.85 2.62
C ARG A 89 -1.44 -1.52 2.53
N ARG A 90 -2.02 -1.92 3.66
CA ARG A 90 -3.33 -2.55 3.82
C ARG A 90 -4.19 -1.84 4.89
N GLY A 91 -3.86 -0.59 5.26
CA GLY A 91 -4.66 0.24 6.16
C GLY A 91 -4.35 0.06 7.66
N PHE A 92 -3.17 -0.45 8.03
CA PHE A 92 -2.75 -0.58 9.43
C PHE A 92 -1.73 0.49 9.84
N GLY A 93 -1.73 0.86 11.12
CA GLY A 93 -0.75 1.80 11.66
C GLY A 93 -0.89 3.21 11.10
N THR A 94 -2.11 3.57 10.69
CA THR A 94 -2.47 4.92 10.26
C THR A 94 -2.38 5.86 11.46
N LEU A 95 -2.02 7.10 11.20
CA LEU A 95 -1.78 8.11 12.22
C LEU A 95 -2.79 9.25 12.06
N SER A 96 -3.12 9.90 13.15
CA SER A 96 -3.87 11.16 13.18
C SER A 96 -3.02 12.19 13.90
N LEU A 97 -3.01 13.43 13.40
CA LEU A 97 -2.39 14.53 14.11
C LEU A 97 -3.41 15.08 15.13
N THR A 98 -3.09 14.97 16.42
CA THR A 98 -3.99 15.41 17.51
C THR A 98 -3.60 16.77 18.07
N ALA A 99 -2.31 17.11 18.08
CA ALA A 99 -1.79 18.39 18.53
C ALA A 99 -0.42 18.67 17.90
N PHE A 100 -0.04 19.94 17.84
CA PHE A 100 1.31 20.39 17.46
C PHE A 100 1.59 21.78 18.07
N ASP A 101 2.87 22.04 18.36
CA ASP A 101 3.39 23.27 18.96
C ASP A 101 4.86 23.45 18.49
N PRO A 102 5.34 24.68 18.19
CA PRO A 102 4.64 25.96 18.17
C PRO A 102 3.62 26.09 17.03
N GLN A 103 2.61 26.94 17.24
CA GLN A 103 1.67 27.35 16.19
C GLN A 103 2.34 28.36 15.23
N ASP A 104 3.27 27.90 14.39
CA ASP A 104 4.01 28.71 13.41
C ASP A 104 3.61 28.41 11.93
N GLU A 105 4.47 28.71 10.95
CA GLU A 105 4.23 28.40 9.51
C GLU A 105 3.95 26.90 9.26
N SER A 106 4.39 25.99 10.13
CA SER A 106 4.10 24.55 10.04
C SER A 106 2.63 24.22 10.31
N SER A 107 1.97 25.02 11.13
CA SER A 107 0.55 24.89 11.50
C SER A 107 -0.38 24.99 10.30
N GLU A 108 -0.07 25.90 9.39
CA GLU A 108 -0.86 26.12 8.17
C GLU A 108 -0.80 24.88 7.25
N VAL A 109 0.32 24.17 7.22
CA VAL A 109 0.47 22.94 6.44
C VAL A 109 -0.17 21.76 7.17
N LEU A 110 0.07 21.62 8.47
CA LEU A 110 -0.40 20.51 9.29
C LEU A 110 -1.92 20.55 9.54
N SER A 111 -2.53 21.73 9.65
CA SER A 111 -4.00 21.86 9.76
C SER A 111 -4.75 21.26 8.58
N ARG A 112 -4.10 21.07 7.42
CA ARG A 112 -4.72 20.45 6.24
C ARG A 112 -5.07 18.98 6.44
N ILE A 113 -4.49 18.30 7.42
CA ILE A 113 -4.84 16.92 7.79
C ILE A 113 -5.78 16.83 9.00
N CYS A 114 -6.08 17.97 9.63
CA CYS A 114 -7.09 18.12 10.69
C CYS A 114 -8.35 18.72 10.06
N VAL A 115 -9.00 17.93 9.19
CA VAL A 115 -10.20 18.35 8.46
C VAL A 115 -11.26 17.27 8.56
N LYS A 116 -12.50 17.65 8.29
CA LYS A 116 -13.61 16.69 8.18
C LYS A 116 -13.48 15.85 6.91
N THR A 117 -14.08 14.67 6.91
CA THR A 117 -14.02 13.71 5.79
C THR A 117 -14.41 14.32 4.44
N GLU A 118 -15.43 15.17 4.40
CA GLU A 118 -15.91 15.86 3.20
C GLU A 118 -14.86 16.78 2.54
N GLU A 119 -13.90 17.29 3.32
CA GLU A 119 -12.84 18.19 2.86
C GLU A 119 -11.55 17.44 2.51
N MET A 120 -11.43 16.16 2.90
CA MET A 120 -10.21 15.36 2.78
C MET A 120 -9.72 15.22 1.34
N VAL A 121 -10.63 15.17 0.35
CA VAL A 121 -10.26 15.16 -1.08
C VAL A 121 -9.50 16.42 -1.44
N ASN A 122 -10.06 17.60 -1.12
CA ASN A 122 -9.48 18.88 -1.45
C ASN A 122 -8.18 19.13 -0.66
N ALA A 123 -8.13 18.71 0.60
CA ALA A 123 -6.93 18.77 1.43
C ALA A 123 -5.78 17.94 0.83
N ALA A 124 -6.06 16.69 0.46
CA ALA A 124 -5.09 15.80 -0.16
C ALA A 124 -4.58 16.33 -1.51
N GLU A 125 -5.45 16.89 -2.35
CA GLU A 125 -5.06 17.56 -3.60
C GLU A 125 -4.12 18.74 -3.34
N LYS A 126 -4.44 19.60 -2.38
CA LYS A 126 -3.58 20.75 -2.01
C LYS A 126 -2.20 20.29 -1.55
N VAL A 127 -2.14 19.26 -0.70
CA VAL A 127 -0.86 18.70 -0.20
C VAL A 127 -0.02 18.18 -1.37
N ILE A 128 -0.59 17.37 -2.27
CA ILE A 128 0.17 16.81 -3.40
C ILE A 128 0.60 17.90 -4.39
N CYS A 129 -0.30 18.81 -4.77
CA CYS A 129 0.00 19.87 -5.72
C CYS A 129 1.08 20.82 -5.22
N GLU A 130 1.05 21.18 -3.94
CA GLU A 130 2.07 22.03 -3.35
C GLU A 130 3.42 21.30 -3.22
N ALA A 131 3.41 20.04 -2.78
CA ALA A 131 4.62 19.23 -2.73
C ALA A 131 5.27 19.08 -4.10
N ALA A 132 4.48 18.86 -5.16
CA ALA A 132 4.97 18.78 -6.53
C ALA A 132 5.62 20.09 -7.00
N LYS A 133 4.99 21.24 -6.74
CA LYS A 133 5.55 22.56 -7.06
C LYS A 133 6.85 22.83 -6.31
N LEU A 134 6.87 22.57 -5.00
CA LEU A 134 8.06 22.73 -4.17
C LEU A 134 9.14 21.69 -4.46
N ALA A 135 8.83 20.58 -5.13
CA ALA A 135 9.82 19.59 -5.56
C ALA A 135 10.38 19.88 -6.97
N GLU A 136 9.87 20.88 -7.68
CA GLU A 136 10.31 21.17 -9.06
C GLU A 136 11.81 21.49 -9.14
N GLY A 137 12.52 20.83 -10.05
CA GLY A 137 13.98 20.95 -10.16
C GLY A 137 14.77 20.24 -9.05
N LEU A 138 14.10 19.48 -8.17
CA LEU A 138 14.74 18.59 -7.19
C LEU A 138 14.57 17.13 -7.62
N GLY A 139 15.68 16.38 -7.68
CA GLY A 139 15.69 14.95 -8.00
C GLY A 139 16.37 14.63 -9.32
N GLU A 140 16.50 13.33 -9.60
CA GLU A 140 17.02 12.84 -10.89
C GLU A 140 15.99 13.07 -12.01
N PRO A 141 16.45 13.30 -13.27
CA PRO A 141 15.56 13.35 -14.44
C PRO A 141 14.65 12.12 -14.53
N GLU A 142 13.38 12.33 -14.90
CA GLU A 142 12.30 11.32 -14.96
C GLU A 142 12.45 10.29 -16.09
N ASP A 143 13.67 10.01 -16.55
CA ASP A 143 13.89 9.17 -17.74
C ASP A 143 13.69 7.67 -17.46
N VAL A 144 13.63 7.26 -16.19
CA VAL A 144 13.32 5.88 -15.77
C VAL A 144 12.34 5.88 -14.59
N LEU A 145 11.08 5.49 -14.84
CA LEU A 145 10.11 5.25 -13.78
C LEU A 145 10.64 4.19 -12.81
N PRO A 146 10.80 4.48 -11.50
CA PRO A 146 11.31 3.51 -10.55
C PRO A 146 10.32 2.32 -10.40
N PRO A 147 10.76 1.20 -9.77
CA PRO A 147 9.95 -0.03 -9.67
C PRO A 147 8.52 0.16 -9.14
N VAL A 148 8.34 1.12 -8.22
CA VAL A 148 7.07 1.70 -7.80
C VAL A 148 7.33 3.18 -7.52
N SER A 149 6.58 4.10 -8.13
CA SER A 149 6.76 5.53 -7.91
C SER A 149 5.45 6.19 -7.51
N PHE A 150 5.49 6.99 -6.45
CA PHE A 150 4.53 8.08 -6.26
C PHE A 150 5.05 9.30 -7.04
N ALA A 151 5.31 9.15 -8.33
CA ALA A 151 5.58 10.30 -9.20
C ALA A 151 4.23 10.91 -9.57
N SER A 152 4.13 12.24 -9.52
CA SER A 152 2.88 13.00 -9.72
C SER A 152 2.21 12.72 -11.08
N ASN A 153 3.00 12.29 -12.06
CA ASN A 153 2.58 11.89 -13.40
C ASN A 153 2.23 10.39 -13.55
N GLY A 154 2.40 9.58 -12.51
CA GLY A 154 2.15 8.13 -12.54
C GLY A 154 1.24 7.59 -11.43
N ALA A 155 1.03 8.32 -10.33
CA ALA A 155 0.11 7.89 -9.29
C ALA A 155 -1.35 8.21 -9.65
N GLU A 156 -2.27 7.36 -9.24
CA GLU A 156 -3.71 7.65 -9.22
C GLU A 156 -4.18 7.51 -7.78
N VAL A 157 -4.86 8.54 -7.25
CA VAL A 157 -5.32 8.58 -5.87
C VAL A 157 -6.84 8.71 -5.86
N TYR A 158 -7.47 7.88 -5.06
CA TYR A 158 -8.91 7.84 -4.86
C TYR A 158 -9.23 7.95 -3.38
N ILE A 159 -10.11 8.86 -3.00
CA ILE A 159 -10.56 9.02 -1.60
C ILE A 159 -12.07 8.84 -1.54
N SER A 160 -12.55 8.05 -0.57
CA SER A 160 -13.98 7.85 -0.35
C SER A 160 -14.65 9.15 0.10
N ARG A 161 -15.84 9.45 -0.44
CA ARG A 161 -16.69 10.56 0.01
C ARG A 161 -17.51 10.19 1.25
N GLN A 162 -17.47 8.93 1.65
CA GLN A 162 -18.20 8.44 2.82
C GLN A 162 -17.44 8.79 4.09
N ASN A 163 -18.15 9.36 5.06
CA ASN A 163 -17.68 9.45 6.43
C ASN A 163 -18.01 8.15 7.16
N TYR A 164 -16.99 7.41 7.57
CA TYR A 164 -17.16 6.27 8.46
C TYR A 164 -16.95 6.75 9.90
N GLU A 165 -17.84 6.35 10.79
CA GLU A 165 -17.85 6.78 12.20
C GLU A 165 -16.52 6.53 12.95
N SER A 166 -15.70 5.59 12.48
CA SER A 166 -14.41 5.26 13.08
C SER A 166 -13.42 4.71 12.06
N ALA A 167 -12.14 4.72 12.41
CA ALA A 167 -11.10 4.03 11.64
C ALA A 167 -11.39 2.52 11.50
N GLU A 168 -12.00 1.88 12.49
CA GLU A 168 -12.37 0.46 12.41
C GLU A 168 -13.47 0.21 11.37
N THR A 169 -14.53 1.04 11.33
CA THR A 169 -15.61 0.89 10.35
C THR A 169 -15.11 1.14 8.92
N ALA A 170 -14.25 2.14 8.71
CA ALA A 170 -13.55 2.35 7.44
C ALA A 170 -12.70 1.12 7.05
N HIS A 171 -11.94 0.54 7.99
CA HIS A 171 -11.11 -0.64 7.75
C HIS A 171 -11.96 -1.88 7.41
N ARG A 172 -13.12 -2.06 8.07
CA ARG A 172 -14.08 -3.13 7.74
C ARG A 172 -14.63 -2.97 6.32
N ARG A 173 -14.97 -1.74 5.90
CA ARG A 173 -15.40 -1.46 4.52
C ARG A 173 -14.29 -1.78 3.52
N LEU A 174 -13.07 -1.31 3.78
CA LEU A 174 -11.89 -1.62 2.96
C LEU A 174 -11.64 -3.12 2.82
N GLY A 175 -11.75 -3.85 3.93
CA GLY A 175 -11.67 -5.30 3.97
C GLY A 175 -12.73 -5.99 3.12
N THR A 176 -13.97 -5.52 3.18
CA THR A 176 -15.08 -6.02 2.34
C THR A 176 -14.82 -5.79 0.86
N LEU A 177 -14.37 -4.59 0.45
CA LEU A 177 -13.99 -4.29 -0.94
C LEU A 177 -12.90 -5.26 -1.44
N MET A 178 -11.86 -5.47 -0.64
CA MET A 178 -10.76 -6.37 -0.98
C MET A 178 -11.16 -7.84 -1.01
N ARG A 179 -12.06 -8.28 -0.12
CA ARG A 179 -12.61 -9.65 -0.16
C ARG A 179 -13.45 -9.86 -1.40
N ALA A 180 -14.36 -8.95 -1.73
CA ALA A 180 -15.19 -9.02 -2.92
C ALA A 180 -14.34 -9.08 -4.21
N PHE A 181 -13.32 -8.23 -4.31
CA PHE A 181 -12.40 -8.26 -5.45
C PHE A 181 -11.65 -9.59 -5.59
N ARG A 182 -11.39 -10.28 -4.47
CA ARG A 182 -10.61 -11.52 -4.44
C ARG A 182 -11.42 -12.80 -4.51
N ASP A 183 -12.72 -12.73 -4.30
CA ASP A 183 -13.60 -13.89 -4.34
C ASP A 183 -13.82 -14.31 -5.80
N TYR A 184 -13.38 -15.52 -6.14
CA TYR A 184 -13.52 -16.05 -7.50
C TYR A 184 -14.98 -16.32 -7.89
N ARG A 185 -15.88 -16.35 -6.91
CA ARG A 185 -17.31 -16.53 -7.16
C ARG A 185 -17.92 -15.27 -7.75
N THR A 186 -17.48 -14.09 -7.32
CA THR A 186 -18.07 -12.80 -7.68
C THR A 186 -17.17 -11.96 -8.59
N SER A 187 -15.84 -12.11 -8.51
CA SER A 187 -14.87 -11.38 -9.32
C SER A 187 -14.38 -12.21 -10.53
N ARG A 188 -14.62 -11.70 -11.74
CA ARG A 188 -14.17 -12.32 -13.00
C ARG A 188 -12.64 -12.45 -13.05
N VAL A 189 -11.91 -11.47 -12.52
CA VAL A 189 -10.45 -11.50 -12.42
C VAL A 189 -10.00 -12.61 -11.47
N ALA A 190 -10.63 -12.71 -10.29
CA ALA A 190 -10.30 -13.76 -9.33
C ALA A 190 -10.66 -15.17 -9.84
N ARG A 191 -11.74 -15.30 -10.63
CA ARG A 191 -12.13 -16.56 -11.30
C ARG A 191 -11.09 -17.03 -12.30
N ARG A 192 -10.63 -16.14 -13.18
CA ARG A 192 -9.56 -16.47 -14.15
C ARG A 192 -8.29 -16.95 -13.47
N ASP A 193 -7.87 -16.25 -12.41
CA ASP A 193 -6.72 -16.67 -11.61
C ASP A 193 -6.93 -18.03 -10.94
N HIS A 194 -8.12 -18.24 -10.37
CA HIS A 194 -8.50 -19.50 -9.74
C HIS A 194 -8.39 -20.65 -10.74
N ASP A 195 -9.01 -20.54 -11.91
CA ASP A 195 -9.07 -21.61 -12.91
C ASP A 195 -7.68 -21.92 -13.48
N LEU A 196 -6.86 -20.88 -13.72
CA LEU A 196 -5.46 -21.02 -14.13
C LEU A 196 -4.65 -21.81 -13.10
N ILE A 197 -4.75 -21.43 -11.82
CA ILE A 197 -4.00 -22.06 -10.74
C ILE A 197 -4.54 -23.46 -10.44
N TYR A 198 -5.85 -23.68 -10.53
CA TYR A 198 -6.46 -25.00 -10.38
C TYR A 198 -5.96 -25.96 -11.46
N ARG A 199 -5.93 -25.54 -12.72
CA ARG A 199 -5.38 -26.32 -13.84
C ARG A 199 -3.89 -26.63 -13.62
N PHE A 200 -3.09 -25.65 -13.23
CA PHE A 200 -1.67 -25.88 -12.91
C PHE A 200 -1.50 -26.88 -11.76
N ALA A 201 -2.33 -26.75 -10.73
CA ALA A 201 -2.33 -27.64 -9.60
C ALA A 201 -2.62 -29.09 -10.05
N THR A 202 -3.67 -29.33 -10.84
CA THR A 202 -4.08 -30.69 -11.23
C THR A 202 -3.23 -31.33 -12.32
N CYS A 203 -2.87 -30.60 -13.39
CA CYS A 203 -2.19 -31.17 -14.55
C CYS A 203 -0.75 -30.66 -14.77
N GLY A 204 -0.26 -29.73 -13.94
CA GLY A 204 1.11 -29.20 -14.03
C GLY A 204 1.36 -28.26 -15.19
N LYS A 205 0.33 -27.91 -15.96
CA LYS A 205 0.42 -26.96 -17.09
C LYS A 205 0.06 -25.54 -16.63
N ILE A 206 0.95 -24.59 -16.92
CA ILE A 206 0.73 -23.16 -16.73
C ILE A 206 1.31 -22.41 -17.91
N ASP A 207 0.48 -21.61 -18.56
CA ASP A 207 0.77 -20.87 -19.80
C ASP A 207 0.76 -19.34 -19.57
N ASN A 208 0.32 -18.91 -18.39
CA ASN A 208 0.16 -17.51 -18.07
C ASN A 208 0.36 -17.24 -16.57
N VAL A 209 0.50 -15.97 -16.23
CA VAL A 209 0.62 -15.50 -14.85
C VAL A 209 -0.75 -15.04 -14.36
N PRO A 210 -1.18 -15.39 -13.13
CA PRO A 210 -2.38 -14.84 -12.53
C PRO A 210 -2.33 -13.32 -12.51
N LEU A 211 -3.43 -12.68 -12.92
CA LEU A 211 -3.54 -11.23 -13.04
C LEU A 211 -3.33 -10.55 -11.68
N ARG A 212 -3.74 -11.16 -10.56
CA ARG A 212 -3.57 -10.58 -9.23
C ARG A 212 -2.16 -10.72 -8.64
N THR A 213 -1.21 -11.30 -9.37
CA THR A 213 0.21 -11.33 -8.96
C THR A 213 0.77 -9.91 -8.77
N VAL A 214 0.21 -8.91 -9.47
CA VAL A 214 0.55 -7.49 -9.30
C VAL A 214 0.30 -6.97 -7.87
N PHE A 215 -0.58 -7.59 -7.08
CA PHE A 215 -0.80 -7.22 -5.66
C PHE A 215 0.32 -7.69 -4.72
N GLY A 216 1.49 -8.02 -5.28
CA GLY A 216 2.70 -8.34 -4.56
C GLY A 216 3.12 -9.79 -4.72
N MET A 217 4.43 -10.00 -4.56
CA MET A 217 5.10 -11.30 -4.61
C MET A 217 5.97 -11.48 -3.35
N PRO A 218 6.04 -12.69 -2.75
CA PRO A 218 5.42 -13.94 -3.22
C PRO A 218 3.89 -13.91 -3.18
N HIS A 219 3.25 -14.52 -4.17
CA HIS A 219 1.80 -14.62 -4.27
C HIS A 219 1.35 -16.06 -4.01
N HIS A 220 0.47 -16.25 -3.04
CA HIS A 220 0.10 -17.59 -2.57
C HIS A 220 -1.35 -17.92 -2.90
N TYR A 221 -1.56 -19.15 -3.37
CA TYR A 221 -2.87 -19.78 -3.53
C TYR A 221 -2.93 -21.05 -2.68
N PHE A 222 -4.04 -21.24 -1.98
CA PHE A 222 -4.31 -22.44 -1.19
C PHE A 222 -5.57 -23.10 -1.74
N LEU A 223 -5.39 -24.23 -2.41
CA LEU A 223 -6.49 -25.03 -2.95
C LEU A 223 -6.79 -26.15 -1.96
N ARG A 224 -7.99 -26.08 -1.38
CA ARG A 224 -8.52 -27.14 -0.51
C ARG A 224 -9.38 -28.06 -1.37
N ASN A 225 -9.33 -29.37 -1.08
CA ASN A 225 -10.17 -30.38 -1.71
C ASN A 225 -10.04 -30.42 -3.25
N LEU A 226 -8.82 -30.58 -3.77
CA LEU A 226 -8.65 -31.00 -5.16
C LEU A 226 -9.19 -32.43 -5.36
N HIS A 227 -9.27 -32.88 -6.63
CA HIS A 227 -9.55 -34.27 -6.95
C HIS A 227 -8.73 -35.20 -6.03
N ASN A 228 -9.42 -36.14 -5.35
CA ASN A 228 -8.89 -37.07 -4.36
C ASN A 228 -8.63 -36.49 -2.95
N GLY A 229 -9.24 -35.35 -2.59
CA GLY A 229 -9.20 -34.80 -1.22
C GLY A 229 -7.86 -34.20 -0.80
N VAL A 230 -6.94 -34.00 -1.75
CA VAL A 230 -5.61 -33.46 -1.51
C VAL A 230 -5.65 -31.94 -1.42
N ALA A 231 -4.95 -31.36 -0.43
CA ALA A 231 -4.71 -29.93 -0.38
C ALA A 231 -3.39 -29.58 -1.08
N MET A 232 -3.39 -28.49 -1.86
CA MET A 232 -2.17 -27.99 -2.49
C MET A 232 -2.02 -26.49 -2.27
N SER A 233 -0.77 -26.07 -2.11
CA SER A 233 -0.37 -24.67 -2.14
C SER A 233 0.43 -24.39 -3.40
N VAL A 234 0.11 -23.28 -4.07
CA VAL A 234 0.88 -22.76 -5.20
C VAL A 234 1.44 -21.40 -4.82
N THR A 235 2.73 -21.21 -5.03
CA THR A 235 3.45 -19.98 -4.72
C THR A 235 4.11 -19.44 -5.98
N LEU A 236 3.90 -18.16 -6.26
CA LEU A 236 4.54 -17.44 -7.35
C LEU A 236 5.58 -16.49 -6.80
N THR A 237 6.83 -16.65 -7.22
CA THR A 237 7.98 -15.84 -6.79
C THR A 237 8.70 -15.27 -8.01
N PRO A 238 9.34 -14.09 -7.90
CA PRO A 238 10.28 -13.64 -8.93
C PRO A 238 11.41 -14.67 -9.03
N GLY A 239 11.76 -15.06 -10.25
CA GLY A 239 12.96 -15.85 -10.50
C GLY A 239 14.19 -15.02 -10.17
N ALA A 240 15.10 -15.61 -9.39
CA ALA A 240 16.34 -14.94 -9.03
C ALA A 240 17.11 -14.58 -10.31
N THR A 241 17.35 -13.30 -10.52
CA THR A 241 18.45 -12.81 -11.38
C THR A 241 19.65 -12.48 -10.49
N ALA A 242 20.79 -12.16 -11.10
CA ALA A 242 22.02 -11.74 -10.41
C ALA A 242 21.85 -10.59 -9.38
N ARG A 243 20.67 -9.93 -9.32
CA ARG A 243 20.32 -8.85 -8.38
C ARG A 243 19.50 -9.30 -7.14
N GLY A 244 19.25 -10.59 -6.92
CA GLY A 244 18.67 -11.09 -5.66
C GLY A 244 17.21 -10.68 -5.37
N ILE A 245 16.42 -10.33 -6.39
CA ILE A 245 15.02 -9.91 -6.19
C ILE A 245 14.16 -11.12 -5.82
N THR A 246 13.75 -11.21 -4.55
CA THR A 246 12.91 -12.32 -4.05
C THR A 246 11.48 -11.89 -3.70
N ARG A 247 11.20 -10.58 -3.66
CA ARG A 247 9.91 -10.02 -3.23
C ARG A 247 9.57 -8.78 -4.05
N ARG A 248 8.28 -8.56 -4.28
CA ARG A 248 7.75 -7.32 -4.87
C ARG A 248 6.55 -6.81 -4.09
N ALA A 249 6.55 -5.52 -3.84
CA ALA A 249 5.47 -4.81 -3.20
C ALA A 249 4.28 -4.64 -4.17
N SER A 250 3.04 -4.79 -3.67
CA SER A 250 1.85 -4.25 -4.34
C SER A 250 2.05 -2.76 -4.70
N PRO A 251 1.73 -2.34 -5.94
CA PRO A 251 1.67 -0.93 -6.31
C PRO A 251 0.39 -0.24 -5.81
N VAL A 252 -0.59 -1.02 -5.35
CA VAL A 252 -1.79 -0.50 -4.70
C VAL A 252 -1.52 -0.35 -3.20
N LEU A 253 -1.65 0.87 -2.69
CA LEU A 253 -1.73 1.18 -1.27
C LEU A 253 -3.18 1.38 -0.88
N LEU A 254 -3.53 0.86 0.29
CA LEU A 254 -4.82 1.06 0.92
C LEU A 254 -4.56 1.73 2.26
N SER A 255 -5.19 2.87 2.49
CA SER A 255 -5.06 3.67 3.71
C SER A 255 -6.44 3.93 4.31
N VAL A 256 -6.50 3.88 5.64
CA VAL A 256 -7.63 4.41 6.41
C VAL A 256 -7.17 5.78 6.89
N VAL A 257 -7.90 6.82 6.51
CA VAL A 257 -7.50 8.21 6.78
C VAL A 257 -8.37 8.74 7.91
N PRO A 258 -7.81 8.96 9.11
CA PRO A 258 -8.54 9.63 10.17
C PRO A 258 -8.93 11.06 9.75
N ALA A 259 -10.08 11.52 10.22
CA ALA A 259 -10.61 12.86 10.02
C ALA A 259 -11.25 13.35 11.32
N ASP A 260 -11.54 14.65 11.43
CA ASP A 260 -12.05 15.24 12.67
C ASP A 260 -13.42 14.68 13.10
N ASN A 261 -14.20 14.19 12.13
CA ASN A 261 -15.55 13.64 12.34
C ASN A 261 -15.65 12.12 12.09
N GLY A 262 -14.51 11.41 12.05
CA GLY A 262 -14.49 9.97 11.81
C GLY A 262 -13.27 9.52 11.01
N ALA A 263 -13.52 8.81 9.91
CA ALA A 263 -12.48 8.37 9.00
C ALA A 263 -13.01 8.21 7.57
N THR A 264 -12.10 8.23 6.62
CA THR A 264 -12.33 7.85 5.22
C THR A 264 -11.32 6.80 4.75
N ILE A 265 -11.40 6.42 3.48
CA ILE A 265 -10.51 5.44 2.84
C ILE A 265 -9.80 6.15 1.69
N ALA A 266 -8.48 6.03 1.64
CA ALA A 266 -7.68 6.39 0.47
C ALA A 266 -7.11 5.14 -0.21
N VAL A 267 -7.19 5.09 -1.53
CA VAL A 267 -6.62 4.05 -2.37
C VAL A 267 -5.70 4.70 -3.39
N ILE A 268 -4.46 4.22 -3.46
CA ILE A 268 -3.42 4.79 -4.32
C ILE A 268 -2.90 3.70 -5.24
N LEU A 269 -2.91 3.95 -6.53
CA LEU A 269 -2.24 3.14 -7.53
C LEU A 269 -0.95 3.85 -7.95
N MET A 270 0.20 3.33 -7.52
CA MET A 270 1.51 3.85 -7.92
C MET A 270 1.98 3.15 -9.20
N ARG A 271 1.94 3.83 -10.36
CA ARG A 271 2.48 3.23 -11.58
C ARG A 271 4.01 3.20 -11.55
N GLY A 272 4.58 2.16 -12.15
CA GLY A 272 6.02 1.94 -12.20
C GLY A 272 6.38 0.62 -12.84
N THR A 273 7.65 0.25 -12.78
CA THR A 273 8.12 -1.05 -13.30
C THR A 273 7.89 -2.17 -12.27
N PHE A 274 6.70 -2.81 -12.28
CA PHE A 274 6.35 -3.82 -11.28
C PHE A 274 7.33 -4.99 -11.21
N LEU A 275 7.83 -5.49 -12.34
CA LEU A 275 8.89 -6.49 -12.42
C LEU A 275 9.85 -6.12 -13.58
N PRO A 276 11.19 -6.17 -13.42
CA PRO A 276 12.11 -5.81 -14.50
C PRO A 276 11.96 -6.75 -15.69
N ARG A 277 12.12 -6.24 -16.92
CA ARG A 277 12.08 -7.07 -18.13
C ARG A 277 13.07 -8.24 -18.03
N GLY A 278 12.67 -9.39 -18.55
CA GLY A 278 13.48 -10.61 -18.55
C GLY A 278 13.50 -11.39 -17.23
N VAL A 279 12.95 -10.87 -16.12
CA VAL A 279 12.82 -11.65 -14.88
C VAL A 279 11.64 -12.63 -15.03
N PRO A 280 11.88 -13.96 -15.01
CA PRO A 280 10.81 -14.93 -15.07
C PRO A 280 10.07 -15.02 -13.74
N ILE A 281 8.91 -15.66 -13.74
CA ILE A 281 8.17 -15.99 -12.54
C ILE A 281 8.28 -17.48 -12.28
N LEU A 282 8.78 -17.84 -11.10
CA LEU A 282 8.81 -19.21 -10.64
C LEU A 282 7.47 -19.55 -10.01
N VAL A 283 6.94 -20.70 -10.39
CA VAL A 283 5.66 -21.22 -9.92
C VAL A 283 5.94 -22.57 -9.26
N GLU A 284 5.91 -22.54 -7.94
CA GLU A 284 6.15 -23.69 -7.08
C GLU A 284 4.81 -24.24 -6.62
N ARG A 285 4.67 -25.57 -6.57
CA ARG A 285 3.49 -26.21 -5.99
C ARG A 285 3.91 -27.27 -4.99
N GLN A 286 3.24 -27.26 -3.85
CA GLN A 286 3.45 -28.22 -2.78
C GLN A 286 2.15 -28.97 -2.52
N LYS A 287 2.27 -30.29 -2.47
CA LYS A 287 1.20 -31.21 -2.14
C LYS A 287 1.26 -31.53 -0.66
N ARG A 288 0.12 -31.47 0.03
CA ARG A 288 0.03 -31.80 1.47
C ARG A 288 -0.85 -33.03 1.67
N LYS A 289 -0.28 -34.11 2.20
CA LYS A 289 -0.98 -35.35 2.57
C LYS A 289 -0.54 -35.76 3.97
N GLN A 290 -1.50 -35.95 4.90
CA GLN A 290 -1.26 -36.46 6.27
C GLN A 290 0.02 -35.87 6.92
N LYS A 291 0.07 -34.54 7.05
CA LYS A 291 1.19 -33.74 7.62
C LYS A 291 2.51 -33.71 6.83
N LYS A 292 2.73 -34.53 5.79
CA LYS A 292 3.91 -34.45 4.91
C LYS A 292 3.65 -33.47 3.76
N ALA A 293 4.61 -32.58 3.50
CA ALA A 293 4.62 -31.69 2.35
C ALA A 293 5.60 -32.22 1.30
N GLU A 294 5.15 -32.34 0.06
CA GLU A 294 5.93 -32.79 -1.08
C GLU A 294 6.00 -31.65 -2.10
N SER A 295 7.21 -31.15 -2.37
CA SER A 295 7.44 -30.17 -3.42
C SER A 295 7.46 -30.86 -4.78
N LEU A 296 6.62 -30.38 -5.71
CA LEU A 296 6.62 -30.85 -7.09
C LEU A 296 7.53 -29.94 -7.94
N PRO A 297 7.92 -30.38 -9.16
CA PRO A 297 8.83 -29.61 -10.02
C PRO A 297 8.36 -28.17 -10.24
N THR A 298 9.27 -27.22 -10.01
CA THR A 298 9.06 -25.80 -10.25
C THR A 298 8.89 -25.53 -11.74
N ARG A 299 7.95 -24.66 -12.10
CA ARG A 299 7.81 -24.13 -13.47
C ARG A 299 8.25 -22.69 -13.54
N SER A 300 8.72 -22.28 -14.71
CA SER A 300 9.07 -20.89 -15.01
C SER A 300 8.12 -20.35 -16.07
N VAL A 301 7.58 -19.16 -15.83
CA VAL A 301 6.72 -18.43 -16.76
C VAL A 301 7.39 -17.11 -17.11
N SER A 302 7.72 -16.90 -18.37
CA SER A 302 8.39 -15.68 -18.84
C SER A 302 7.45 -14.51 -19.11
N ARG A 303 6.12 -14.72 -19.04
CA ARG A 303 5.13 -13.64 -19.17
C ARG A 303 5.20 -12.70 -17.97
N HIS A 304 5.05 -11.41 -18.22
CA HIS A 304 5.05 -10.38 -17.17
C HIS A 304 3.68 -10.24 -16.52
N PRO A 305 3.61 -9.88 -15.21
CA PRO A 305 2.35 -9.56 -14.55
C PRO A 305 1.64 -8.39 -15.23
N SER A 306 0.36 -8.55 -15.51
CA SER A 306 -0.48 -7.49 -16.07
C SER A 306 -0.97 -6.54 -14.97
N TRP A 307 -1.01 -5.24 -15.27
CA TRP A 307 -1.64 -4.22 -14.42
C TRP A 307 -3.16 -4.28 -14.42
N GLN A 308 -3.77 -5.07 -15.31
CA GLN A 308 -5.23 -5.14 -15.49
C GLN A 308 -5.99 -5.38 -14.18
N ALA A 309 -5.47 -6.22 -13.28
CA ALA A 309 -6.14 -6.48 -12.00
C ALA A 309 -6.11 -5.26 -11.07
N ALA A 310 -4.99 -4.52 -11.02
CA ALA A 310 -4.87 -3.31 -10.21
C ALA A 310 -5.71 -2.16 -10.78
N ILE A 311 -5.67 -1.97 -12.11
CA ILE A 311 -6.49 -0.97 -12.82
C ILE A 311 -7.98 -1.28 -12.64
N SER A 312 -8.40 -2.52 -12.90
CA SER A 312 -9.79 -2.92 -12.71
C SER A 312 -10.27 -2.77 -11.27
N PHE A 313 -9.38 -2.93 -10.28
CA PHE A 313 -9.73 -2.70 -8.88
C PHE A 313 -10.07 -1.23 -8.65
N VAL A 314 -9.21 -0.29 -9.05
CA VAL A 314 -9.46 1.14 -8.84
C VAL A 314 -10.61 1.67 -9.72
N ASP A 315 -10.75 1.20 -10.95
CA ASP A 315 -11.86 1.56 -11.83
C ASP A 315 -13.21 1.19 -11.21
N ASN A 316 -13.30 0.03 -10.57
CA ASN A 316 -14.52 -0.41 -9.88
C ASN A 316 -14.84 0.46 -8.66
N LEU A 317 -13.81 0.96 -7.95
CA LEU A 317 -14.01 1.90 -6.85
C LEU A 317 -14.51 3.26 -7.36
N PHE A 318 -13.96 3.75 -8.48
CA PHE A 318 -14.43 4.99 -9.07
C PHE A 318 -15.87 4.88 -9.59
N ARG A 319 -16.19 3.78 -10.29
CA ARG A 319 -17.53 3.52 -10.85
C ARG A 319 -18.60 3.29 -9.79
N SER A 320 -18.24 2.96 -8.54
CA SER A 320 -19.22 2.82 -7.47
C SER A 320 -19.81 4.16 -7.01
N GLY A 321 -19.21 5.29 -7.41
CA GLY A 321 -19.59 6.63 -6.97
C GLY A 321 -19.13 6.99 -5.54
N GLU A 322 -18.73 5.98 -4.75
CA GLU A 322 -18.22 6.14 -3.38
C GLU A 322 -16.89 6.91 -3.35
N PHE A 323 -16.03 6.73 -4.36
CA PHE A 323 -14.69 7.31 -4.40
C PHE A 323 -14.58 8.48 -5.38
N ALA A 324 -13.92 9.54 -4.93
CA ALA A 324 -13.47 10.65 -5.77
C ALA A 324 -12.04 10.38 -6.25
N SER A 325 -11.78 10.54 -7.55
CA SER A 325 -10.40 10.62 -8.06
C SER A 325 -9.86 12.01 -7.80
N LEU A 326 -8.63 12.10 -7.32
CA LEU A 326 -7.93 13.37 -7.18
C LEU A 326 -7.47 13.86 -8.56
N LYS A 327 -7.60 15.16 -8.80
CA LYS A 327 -7.03 15.87 -9.95
C LYS A 327 -5.55 16.08 -9.72
N LEU A 328 -4.77 15.04 -9.96
CA LEU A 328 -3.32 15.16 -9.96
C LEU A 328 -2.87 15.90 -11.22
N VAL A 329 -1.87 16.77 -11.08
CA VAL A 329 -1.24 17.45 -12.22
C VAL A 329 -0.58 16.39 -13.08
N ARG A 330 -1.29 15.89 -14.09
CA ARG A 330 -0.66 15.22 -15.21
C ARG A 330 0.11 16.33 -15.93
N LYS A 331 1.45 16.26 -15.93
CA LYS A 331 2.20 16.93 -17.00
C LYS A 331 1.63 16.35 -18.29
N GLU A 332 0.80 17.11 -18.98
CA GLU A 332 0.57 16.86 -20.40
C GLU A 332 1.96 16.82 -21.01
N ARG A 333 2.35 15.67 -21.55
CA ARG A 333 3.57 15.58 -22.32
C ARG A 333 3.37 16.52 -23.51
N ALA A 334 4.10 17.63 -23.51
CA ALA A 334 4.36 18.42 -24.70
C ALA A 334 5.02 17.53 -25.77
#